data_AF-A0A8C6JDY7-F1
#
_entry.id   AF-A0A8C6JDY7-F1
#
_cell.length_a   1.000
_cell.length_b   1.000
_cell.length_c   1.000
_cell.angle_alpha   90.00
_cell.angle_beta   90.00
_cell.angle_gamma   90.00
#
_symmetry.space_group_name_H-M   'P 1'
#
loop_
_entity.id
_entity.type
_entity.pdbx_description
1 polymer ?
#
loop_
_entity_poly.entity_id
_entity_poly.type
_entity_poly.pdbx_seq_one_letter_code
_entity_poly.pdbx_strand_id
1 'polypeptide(L)'
;MELIISFCYQNMMAQSDLDLKETALKEDLKFYFMNPCEKYRARRQIPWKLALQILKILMVTTQLVFFGLSNQLVVSFKEENTVAFKHLFLKGYSGVDEDDYSCSIYTQQDAYDSIFYVINQYRQLKNVSLGTLGYEHEGSGLKICKQQYKKGTMLPSNDSLNIDVSTETAFCMAIKSHEHYHSSSPFLPWFLVPVEISFKLKGIALQTIHARELPDCYAFQNTITFNNRAHSGKIKIYFDSDTDIQECKDWHIVILQKNTQYILAFDGFVILSCFASLILCTRSIVLAMKLQKVSSVAFVTINALMSIPPSQL
;
A
#
# COMPACT_ATOMS: atom_id res chain seq x y z
N MET A 1 -14.23 -82.02 14.66
CA MET A 1 -14.18 -81.75 13.20
C MET A 1 -14.99 -80.50 12.85
N GLU A 2 -16.23 -80.35 13.33
CA GLU A 2 -17.07 -79.15 13.07
C GLU A 2 -16.47 -77.82 13.58
N LEU A 3 -15.81 -77.81 14.74
CA LEU A 3 -15.12 -76.62 15.28
C LEU A 3 -13.98 -76.12 14.38
N ILE A 4 -13.24 -77.03 13.75
CA ILE A 4 -12.12 -76.71 12.86
C ILE A 4 -12.64 -76.15 11.53
N ILE A 5 -13.75 -76.71 11.02
CA ILE A 5 -14.40 -76.23 9.79
C ILE A 5 -15.02 -74.85 10.02
N SER A 6 -15.68 -74.61 11.17
CA SER A 6 -16.22 -73.29 11.53
C SER A 6 -15.12 -72.23 11.70
N PHE A 7 -14.00 -72.59 12.32
CA PHE A 7 -12.84 -71.70 12.48
C PHE A 7 -12.17 -71.36 11.13
N CYS A 8 -12.00 -72.36 10.26
CA CYS A 8 -11.43 -72.16 8.92
C CYS A 8 -12.37 -71.33 8.03
N TYR A 9 -13.69 -71.51 8.16
CA TYR A 9 -14.71 -70.74 7.43
C TYR A 9 -14.79 -69.28 7.93
N GLN A 10 -14.67 -69.03 9.24
CA GLN A 10 -14.58 -67.68 9.81
C GLN A 10 -13.30 -66.96 9.38
N ASN A 11 -12.15 -67.64 9.38
CA ASN A 11 -10.88 -67.07 8.91
C ASN A 11 -10.91 -66.81 7.40
N MET A 12 -11.49 -67.70 6.60
CA MET A 12 -11.63 -67.50 5.15
C MET A 12 -12.59 -66.35 4.81
N MET A 13 -13.71 -66.21 5.55
CA MET A 13 -14.59 -65.05 5.41
C MET A 13 -13.91 -63.75 5.86
N ALA A 14 -13.15 -63.76 6.95
CA ALA A 14 -12.39 -62.60 7.42
C ALA A 14 -11.29 -62.18 6.43
N GLN A 15 -10.59 -63.15 5.82
CA GLN A 15 -9.58 -62.91 4.78
C GLN A 15 -10.24 -62.32 3.52
N SER A 16 -11.39 -62.87 3.09
CA SER A 16 -12.13 -62.36 1.93
C SER A 16 -12.69 -60.95 2.15
N ASP A 17 -13.15 -60.61 3.36
CA ASP A 17 -13.61 -59.27 3.72
C ASP A 17 -12.45 -58.26 3.78
N LEU A 18 -11.25 -58.72 4.16
CA LEU A 18 -10.03 -57.92 4.15
C LEU A 18 -9.57 -57.58 2.71
N ASP A 19 -9.56 -58.58 1.81
CA ASP A 19 -9.23 -58.40 0.40
C ASP A 19 -10.24 -57.48 -0.32
N LEU A 20 -11.52 -57.59 0.03
CA LEU A 20 -12.59 -56.74 -0.52
C LEU A 20 -12.45 -55.29 -0.04
N LYS A 21 -12.01 -55.08 1.21
CA LYS A 21 -11.70 -53.73 1.73
C LYS A 21 -10.43 -53.14 1.12
N GLU A 22 -9.41 -53.95 0.85
CA GLU A 22 -8.16 -53.50 0.22
C GLU A 22 -8.40 -53.05 -1.23
N THR A 23 -9.17 -53.83 -2.00
CA THR A 23 -9.51 -53.49 -3.39
C THR A 23 -10.34 -52.21 -3.47
N ALA A 24 -11.35 -52.05 -2.60
CA ALA A 24 -12.13 -50.81 -2.51
C ALA A 24 -11.25 -49.59 -2.15
N LEU A 25 -10.31 -49.73 -1.22
CA LEU A 25 -9.39 -48.67 -0.85
C LEU A 25 -8.44 -48.28 -2.01
N LYS A 26 -7.93 -49.26 -2.75
CA LYS A 26 -7.09 -49.03 -3.94
C LYS A 26 -7.85 -48.29 -5.03
N GLU A 27 -9.11 -48.63 -5.25
CA GLU A 27 -9.97 -47.91 -6.20
C GLU A 27 -10.24 -46.48 -5.78
N ASP A 28 -10.53 -46.23 -4.50
CA ASP A 28 -10.72 -44.88 -3.96
C ASP A 28 -9.45 -44.04 -4.05
N LEU A 29 -8.28 -44.64 -3.78
CA LEU A 29 -6.98 -43.98 -3.90
C LEU A 29 -6.66 -43.64 -5.37
N LYS A 30 -6.84 -44.60 -6.27
CA LYS A 30 -6.66 -44.41 -7.72
C LYS A 30 -7.61 -43.33 -8.22
N PHE A 31 -8.87 -43.34 -7.79
CA PHE A 31 -9.83 -42.30 -8.11
C PHE A 31 -9.38 -40.95 -7.52
N TYR A 32 -8.83 -40.87 -6.31
CA TYR A 32 -8.36 -39.61 -5.74
C TYR A 32 -7.22 -38.98 -6.56
N PHE A 33 -6.20 -39.75 -6.97
CA PHE A 33 -5.04 -39.27 -7.73
C PHE A 33 -5.28 -39.09 -9.23
N MET A 34 -6.39 -39.59 -9.78
CA MET A 34 -6.68 -39.44 -11.20
C MET A 34 -6.88 -37.98 -11.60
N ASN A 35 -6.40 -37.61 -12.80
CA ASN A 35 -6.43 -36.24 -13.28
C ASN A 35 -7.88 -35.73 -13.39
N PRO A 36 -8.14 -34.43 -13.17
CA PRO A 36 -9.48 -33.87 -13.25
C PRO A 36 -10.12 -34.06 -14.64
N CYS A 37 -9.33 -34.04 -15.72
CA CYS A 37 -9.80 -34.32 -17.08
C CYS A 37 -10.20 -35.80 -17.28
N GLU A 38 -9.50 -36.73 -16.64
CA GLU A 38 -9.82 -38.16 -16.67
C GLU A 38 -11.08 -38.46 -15.84
N LYS A 39 -11.23 -37.80 -14.68
CA LYS A 39 -12.47 -37.83 -13.88
C LYS A 39 -13.67 -37.31 -14.65
N TYR A 40 -13.48 -36.22 -15.41
CA TYR A 40 -14.51 -35.67 -16.28
C TYR A 40 -14.94 -36.66 -17.37
N ARG A 41 -13.97 -37.28 -18.04
CA ARG A 41 -14.21 -38.29 -19.08
C ARG A 41 -14.90 -39.54 -18.52
N ALA A 42 -14.56 -39.97 -17.31
CA ALA A 42 -15.13 -41.14 -16.66
C ALA A 42 -16.55 -40.93 -16.10
N ARG A 43 -16.89 -39.72 -15.59
CA ARG A 43 -18.20 -39.42 -14.98
C ARG A 43 -19.16 -38.59 -15.83
N ARG A 44 -18.72 -38.01 -16.96
CA ARG A 44 -19.49 -37.04 -17.79
C ARG A 44 -20.06 -35.82 -17.02
N GLN A 45 -19.57 -35.52 -15.82
CA GLN A 45 -20.07 -34.42 -14.97
C GLN A 45 -19.15 -33.21 -15.03
N ILE A 46 -19.67 -32.03 -15.38
CA ILE A 46 -18.92 -30.77 -15.46
C ILE A 46 -18.13 -30.53 -14.17
N PRO A 47 -16.79 -30.33 -14.23
CA PRO A 47 -15.95 -30.19 -13.05
C PRO A 47 -16.12 -28.77 -12.48
N TRP A 48 -17.20 -28.55 -11.74
CA TRP A 48 -17.50 -27.24 -11.14
C TRP A 48 -16.37 -26.67 -10.30
N LYS A 49 -15.54 -27.52 -9.68
CA LYS A 49 -14.32 -27.10 -8.97
C LYS A 49 -13.32 -26.38 -9.88
N LEU A 50 -13.10 -26.89 -11.10
CA LEU A 50 -12.15 -26.30 -12.05
C LEU A 50 -12.71 -25.02 -12.67
N ALA A 51 -13.99 -25.02 -13.04
CA ALA A 51 -14.66 -23.83 -13.55
C ALA A 51 -14.64 -22.67 -12.53
N LEU A 52 -14.87 -22.97 -11.24
CA LEU A 52 -14.82 -21.98 -10.17
C LEU A 52 -13.41 -21.42 -9.98
N GLN A 53 -12.35 -22.24 -10.09
CA GLN A 53 -10.96 -21.75 -10.02
C GLN A 53 -10.61 -20.83 -11.20
N ILE A 54 -11.02 -21.17 -12.43
CA ILE A 54 -10.80 -20.31 -13.60
C ILE A 54 -11.56 -18.99 -13.44
N LEU A 55 -12.82 -19.04 -13.02
CA LEU A 55 -13.64 -17.86 -12.75
C LEU A 55 -13.00 -16.97 -11.68
N LYS A 56 -12.51 -17.55 -10.58
CA LYS A 56 -11.80 -16.84 -9.52
C LYS A 56 -10.57 -16.11 -10.05
N ILE A 57 -9.74 -16.78 -10.86
CA ILE A 57 -8.53 -16.17 -11.44
C ILE A 57 -8.93 -14.96 -12.27
N LEU A 58 -9.87 -15.11 -13.20
CA LEU A 58 -10.34 -14.02 -14.06
C LEU A 58 -10.86 -12.83 -13.23
N MET A 59 -11.63 -13.11 -12.18
CA MET A 59 -12.20 -12.08 -11.33
C MET A 59 -11.15 -11.32 -10.52
N VAL A 60 -10.23 -12.03 -9.89
CA VAL A 60 -9.14 -11.42 -9.11
C VAL A 60 -8.21 -10.61 -10.03
N THR A 61 -7.88 -11.12 -11.23
CA THR A 61 -7.06 -10.37 -12.18
C THR A 61 -7.74 -9.09 -12.63
N THR A 62 -9.04 -9.13 -12.93
CA THR A 62 -9.80 -7.95 -13.31
C THR A 62 -9.87 -6.93 -12.15
N GLN A 63 -10.11 -7.39 -10.92
CA GLN A 63 -10.10 -6.54 -9.72
C GLN A 63 -8.76 -5.81 -9.54
N LEU A 64 -7.66 -6.56 -9.68
CA LEU A 64 -6.31 -6.01 -9.54
C LEU A 64 -6.01 -4.94 -10.60
N VAL A 65 -6.44 -5.16 -11.85
CA VAL A 65 -6.24 -4.19 -12.94
C VAL A 65 -7.03 -2.91 -12.67
N PHE A 66 -8.30 -3.00 -12.28
CA PHE A 66 -9.09 -1.81 -11.95
C PHE A 66 -8.48 -1.04 -10.78
N PHE A 67 -8.11 -1.73 -9.69
CA PHE A 67 -7.44 -1.12 -8.55
C PHE A 67 -6.11 -0.47 -8.93
N GLY A 68 -5.32 -1.11 -9.79
CA GLY A 68 -4.05 -0.59 -10.28
C GLY A 68 -4.22 0.71 -11.09
N LEU A 69 -5.20 0.75 -11.99
CA LEU A 69 -5.47 1.94 -12.81
C LEU A 69 -5.93 3.13 -11.97
N SER A 70 -6.84 2.93 -11.00
CA SER A 70 -7.30 4.00 -10.11
C SER A 70 -6.16 4.54 -9.25
N ASN A 71 -5.33 3.67 -8.65
CA ASN A 71 -4.19 4.11 -7.86
C ASN A 71 -3.11 4.81 -8.70
N GLN A 72 -2.87 4.34 -9.92
CA GLN A 72 -1.90 4.97 -10.81
C GLN A 72 -2.30 6.42 -11.13
N LEU A 73 -3.58 6.70 -11.34
CA LEU A 73 -4.08 8.06 -11.57
C LEU A 73 -3.84 8.97 -10.35
N VAL A 74 -4.11 8.46 -9.14
CA VAL A 74 -3.87 9.21 -7.89
C VAL A 74 -2.38 9.52 -7.70
N VAL A 75 -1.51 8.54 -7.93
CA VAL A 75 -0.06 8.71 -7.81
C VAL A 75 0.47 9.68 -8.86
N SER A 76 0.06 9.55 -10.12
CA SER A 76 0.46 10.47 -11.21
C SER A 76 0.06 11.91 -10.87
N PHE A 77 -1.17 12.11 -10.39
CA PHE A 77 -1.64 13.44 -9.98
C PHE A 77 -0.80 14.01 -8.83
N LYS A 78 -0.46 13.20 -7.81
CA LYS A 78 0.41 13.63 -6.71
C LYS A 78 1.80 14.03 -7.21
N GLU A 79 2.43 13.20 -8.03
CA GLU A 79 3.78 13.43 -8.53
C GLU A 79 3.85 14.68 -9.43
N GLU A 80 2.91 14.81 -10.37
CA GLU A 80 2.84 15.96 -11.28
C GLU A 80 2.64 17.28 -10.51
N ASN A 81 1.74 17.31 -9.52
CA ASN A 81 1.57 18.51 -8.68
C ASN A 81 2.81 18.80 -7.84
N THR A 82 3.49 17.78 -7.30
CA THR A 82 4.72 17.97 -6.53
C THR A 82 5.81 18.61 -7.39
N VAL A 83 5.99 18.14 -8.62
CA VAL A 83 6.93 18.73 -9.58
C VAL A 83 6.53 20.17 -9.93
N ALA A 84 5.23 20.43 -10.17
CA ALA A 84 4.74 21.77 -10.44
C ALA A 84 5.00 22.73 -9.26
N PHE A 85 4.82 22.27 -8.01
CA PHE A 85 5.12 23.07 -6.83
C PHE A 85 6.61 23.36 -6.68
N LYS A 86 7.50 22.40 -6.96
CA LYS A 86 8.94 22.66 -6.99
C LYS A 86 9.28 23.80 -7.95
N HIS A 87 8.74 23.77 -9.17
CA HIS A 87 8.93 24.85 -10.15
C HIS A 87 8.30 26.19 -9.74
N LEU A 88 7.16 26.17 -9.03
CA LEU A 88 6.47 27.39 -8.61
C LEU A 88 7.14 28.06 -7.41
N PHE A 89 7.60 27.29 -6.43
CA PHE A 89 8.08 27.82 -5.15
C PHE A 89 9.61 27.88 -5.03
N LEU A 90 10.36 27.02 -5.72
CA LEU A 90 11.82 27.02 -5.63
C LEU A 90 12.44 27.90 -6.72
N LYS A 91 13.12 28.97 -6.30
CA LYS A 91 13.85 29.86 -7.21
C LYS A 91 14.97 29.09 -7.90
N GLY A 92 14.92 29.00 -9.23
CA GLY A 92 15.99 28.40 -10.04
C GLY A 92 16.03 26.87 -10.07
N TYR A 93 14.92 26.18 -9.74
CA TYR A 93 14.83 24.73 -9.87
C TYR A 93 14.95 24.30 -11.35
N SER A 94 15.87 23.37 -11.62
CA SER A 94 16.25 22.93 -12.97
C SER A 94 15.30 21.89 -13.58
N GLY A 95 14.41 21.30 -12.76
CA GLY A 95 13.54 20.18 -13.15
C GLY A 95 14.02 18.81 -12.66
N VAL A 96 15.27 18.71 -12.19
CA VAL A 96 15.87 17.48 -11.66
C VAL A 96 16.46 17.77 -10.29
N ASP A 97 16.13 16.95 -9.29
CA ASP A 97 16.73 17.05 -7.95
C ASP A 97 18.24 16.71 -8.00
N GLU A 98 19.04 17.41 -7.19
CA GLU A 98 20.46 17.13 -6.99
C GLU A 98 20.61 16.07 -5.89
N ASP A 99 20.85 14.81 -6.27
CA ASP A 99 20.90 13.65 -5.38
C ASP A 99 19.61 13.48 -4.54
N ASP A 100 19.62 13.93 -3.28
CA ASP A 100 18.51 13.81 -2.31
C ASP A 100 17.79 15.14 -2.04
N TYR A 101 18.25 16.26 -2.62
CA TYR A 101 17.71 17.60 -2.34
C TYR A 101 17.39 18.34 -3.64
N SER A 102 16.42 19.26 -3.59
CA SER A 102 15.89 19.88 -4.81
C SER A 102 16.77 20.99 -5.37
N CYS A 103 17.36 21.82 -4.51
CA CYS A 103 18.27 22.90 -4.91
C CYS A 103 19.37 23.12 -3.86
N SER A 104 20.50 23.69 -4.27
CA SER A 104 21.52 24.18 -3.34
C SER A 104 21.78 25.67 -3.48
N ILE A 105 22.09 26.32 -2.35
CA ILE A 105 22.42 27.75 -2.28
C ILE A 105 23.75 27.92 -1.56
N TYR A 106 24.57 28.86 -2.05
CA TYR A 106 25.93 29.11 -1.55
C TYR A 106 26.12 30.50 -0.95
N THR A 107 25.22 31.46 -1.23
CA THR A 107 25.34 32.83 -0.73
C THR A 107 24.20 33.20 0.23
N GLN A 108 24.49 34.14 1.12
CA GLN A 108 23.51 34.67 2.06
C GLN A 108 22.37 35.42 1.35
N GLN A 109 22.72 36.21 0.33
CA GLN A 109 21.73 36.99 -0.45
C GLN A 109 20.76 36.05 -1.18
N ASP A 110 21.26 35.01 -1.82
CA ASP A 110 20.43 34.04 -2.54
C ASP A 110 19.46 33.30 -1.61
N ALA A 111 19.86 33.03 -0.36
CA ALA A 111 19.00 32.40 0.63
C ALA A 111 17.86 33.35 1.06
N TYR A 112 18.14 34.65 1.31
CA TYR A 112 17.08 35.63 1.56
C TYR A 112 16.14 35.77 0.37
N ASP A 113 16.70 35.90 -0.83
CA ASP A 113 15.95 36.01 -2.07
C ASP A 113 15.04 34.80 -2.31
N SER A 114 15.53 33.59 -2.00
CA SER A 114 14.77 32.36 -2.18
C SER A 114 13.60 32.27 -1.20
N ILE A 115 13.81 32.63 0.07
CA ILE A 115 12.72 32.70 1.05
C ILE A 115 11.67 33.75 0.63
N PHE A 116 12.10 34.92 0.20
CA PHE A 116 11.19 35.98 -0.24
C PHE A 116 10.44 35.58 -1.51
N TYR A 117 11.12 34.89 -2.43
CA TYR A 117 10.51 34.32 -3.63
C TYR A 117 9.37 33.36 -3.29
N VAL A 118 9.59 32.41 -2.37
CA VAL A 118 8.53 31.49 -1.89
C VAL A 118 7.31 32.26 -1.37
N ILE A 119 7.52 33.28 -0.53
CA ILE A 119 6.44 34.08 0.06
C ILE A 119 5.66 34.83 -1.04
N ASN A 120 6.37 35.43 -2.00
CA ASN A 120 5.75 36.15 -3.09
C ASN A 120 4.95 35.22 -4.02
N GLN A 121 5.51 34.05 -4.35
CA GLN A 121 4.85 33.03 -5.17
C GLN A 121 3.61 32.46 -4.46
N TYR A 122 3.70 32.21 -3.16
CA TYR A 122 2.55 31.79 -2.36
C TYR A 122 1.43 32.83 -2.40
N ARG A 123 1.73 34.13 -2.38
CA ARG A 123 0.69 35.18 -2.47
C ARG A 123 0.06 35.27 -3.86
N GLN A 124 0.89 35.11 -4.89
CA GLN A 124 0.47 35.22 -6.29
C GLN A 124 -0.01 33.89 -6.87
N LEU A 125 -0.19 32.85 -6.04
CA LEU A 125 -0.51 31.49 -6.49
C LEU A 125 -1.70 31.45 -7.45
N LYS A 126 -2.78 32.16 -7.12
CA LYS A 126 -3.99 32.23 -7.98
C LYS A 126 -3.76 32.87 -9.35
N ASN A 127 -2.74 33.71 -9.49
CA ASN A 127 -2.44 34.43 -10.74
C ASN A 127 -1.37 33.71 -11.57
N VAL A 128 -0.43 33.02 -10.91
CA VAL A 128 0.75 32.41 -11.55
C VAL A 128 0.55 30.91 -11.82
N SER A 129 -0.20 30.20 -10.97
CA SER A 129 -0.39 28.77 -11.16
C SER A 129 -1.38 28.45 -12.28
N LEU A 130 -1.09 27.38 -13.03
CA LEU A 130 -1.99 26.83 -14.05
C LEU A 130 -2.96 25.79 -13.47
N GLY A 131 -2.76 25.38 -12.22
CA GLY A 131 -3.57 24.38 -11.53
C GLY A 131 -4.78 24.99 -10.84
N THR A 132 -5.82 24.18 -10.62
CA THR A 132 -7.00 24.53 -9.82
C THR A 132 -6.69 24.43 -8.32
N LEU A 133 -5.87 25.36 -7.86
CA LEU A 133 -5.38 25.42 -6.47
C LEU A 133 -6.12 26.50 -5.67
N GLY A 134 -6.40 26.20 -4.40
CA GLY A 134 -7.00 27.09 -3.43
C GLY A 134 -6.23 27.09 -2.11
N TYR A 135 -6.31 28.19 -1.37
CA TYR A 135 -5.81 28.22 0.00
C TYR A 135 -6.80 27.53 0.94
N GLU A 136 -6.31 26.88 1.98
CA GLU A 136 -7.17 26.36 3.05
C GLU A 136 -7.74 27.52 3.89
N HIS A 137 -9.07 27.56 4.06
CA HIS A 137 -9.78 28.69 4.68
C HIS A 137 -9.57 28.73 6.22
N GLU A 138 -9.61 29.96 6.76
CA GLU A 138 -9.61 30.34 8.19
C GLU A 138 -8.40 29.86 9.02
N GLY A 139 -7.24 30.51 8.82
CA GLY A 139 -6.12 30.48 9.77
C GLY A 139 -4.85 29.75 9.29
N SER A 140 -4.93 28.98 8.21
CA SER A 140 -3.77 28.31 7.60
C SER A 140 -3.04 29.24 6.63
N GLY A 141 -2.28 30.19 7.18
CA GLY A 141 -1.30 30.96 6.42
C GLY A 141 -0.02 30.16 6.12
N LEU A 142 0.89 30.76 5.36
CA LEU A 142 2.24 30.24 5.21
C LEU A 142 3.01 30.43 6.52
N LYS A 143 3.50 29.35 7.12
CA LYS A 143 4.25 29.36 8.37
C LYS A 143 5.73 29.31 8.07
N ILE A 144 6.51 30.20 8.66
CA ILE A 144 7.97 30.20 8.59
C ILE A 144 8.48 29.96 10.00
N CYS A 145 9.14 28.84 10.19
CA CYS A 145 9.71 28.42 11.46
C CYS A 145 11.24 28.40 11.36
N LYS A 146 11.88 29.07 12.31
CA LYS A 146 13.33 29.05 12.50
C LYS A 146 13.66 28.14 13.68
N GLN A 147 14.58 27.21 13.47
CA GLN A 147 15.16 26.43 14.56
C GLN A 147 16.35 27.20 15.17
N GLN A 148 16.72 26.93 16.42
CA GLN A 148 17.91 27.46 17.09
C GLN A 148 18.53 26.36 17.95
N TYR A 149 19.87 26.28 17.97
CA TYR A 149 20.56 25.42 18.93
C TYR A 149 20.39 25.96 20.35
N LYS A 150 20.08 25.10 21.32
CA LYS A 150 19.86 25.53 22.73
C LYS A 150 21.07 26.26 23.31
N LYS A 151 22.28 25.90 22.90
CA LYS A 151 23.53 26.49 23.39
C LYS A 151 24.60 26.45 22.30
N GLY A 152 25.11 27.61 21.89
CA GLY A 152 26.20 27.68 20.91
C GLY A 152 26.90 29.04 20.92
N THR A 153 28.12 29.07 21.46
CA THR A 153 29.09 30.13 21.20
C THR A 153 30.10 29.59 20.19
N MET A 154 29.94 29.93 18.92
CA MET A 154 30.94 29.62 17.90
C MET A 154 31.96 30.76 17.89
N LEU A 155 33.10 30.57 18.55
CA LEU A 155 34.29 31.39 18.30
C LEU A 155 35.26 30.59 17.41
N PRO A 156 35.31 30.86 16.09
CA PRO A 156 36.20 30.14 15.18
C PRO A 156 37.70 30.35 15.47
N SER A 157 38.06 31.28 16.36
CA SER A 157 39.46 31.57 16.71
C SER A 157 40.02 30.77 17.89
N ASN A 158 39.20 30.03 18.66
CA ASN A 158 39.64 29.49 19.96
C ASN A 158 39.51 27.96 20.12
N ASP A 159 39.23 27.21 19.06
CA ASP A 159 39.11 25.73 19.00
C ASP A 159 38.19 25.05 20.05
N SER A 160 37.52 25.80 20.93
CA SER A 160 36.60 25.28 21.93
C SER A 160 35.16 25.32 21.38
N LEU A 161 34.65 24.18 20.93
CA LEU A 161 33.26 24.02 20.50
C LEU A 161 32.48 23.26 21.57
N ASN A 162 31.62 23.97 22.31
CA ASN A 162 30.63 23.35 23.18
C ASN A 162 29.23 23.70 22.65
N ILE A 163 28.69 22.84 21.79
CA ILE A 163 27.36 22.99 21.19
C ILE A 163 26.48 21.86 21.68
N ASP A 164 25.35 22.22 22.25
CA ASP A 164 24.26 21.28 22.48
C ASP A 164 23.55 21.05 21.14
N VAL A 165 23.58 19.81 20.63
CA VAL A 165 23.02 19.42 19.33
C VAL A 165 21.49 19.50 19.34
N SER A 166 20.86 19.65 20.52
CA SER A 166 19.41 19.83 20.60
C SER A 166 18.98 21.17 20.00
N THR A 167 18.11 21.09 18.99
CA THR A 167 17.49 22.24 18.32
C THR A 167 16.11 22.51 18.91
N GLU A 168 15.84 23.75 19.32
CA GLU A 168 14.51 24.23 19.70
C GLU A 168 13.93 25.11 18.59
N THR A 169 12.61 25.08 18.42
CA THR A 169 11.92 25.99 17.50
C THR A 169 11.89 27.38 18.13
N ALA A 170 12.77 28.27 17.67
CA ALA A 170 12.96 29.58 18.29
C ALA A 170 11.89 30.59 17.90
N PHE A 171 11.39 30.51 16.67
CA PHE A 171 10.44 31.48 16.15
C PHE A 171 9.60 30.89 15.02
N CYS A 172 8.28 30.95 15.13
CA CYS A 172 7.35 30.61 14.05
C CYS A 172 6.43 31.79 13.77
N MET A 173 6.46 32.31 12.55
CA MET A 173 5.56 33.36 12.08
C MET A 173 4.59 32.79 11.06
N ALA A 174 3.29 33.06 11.21
CA ALA A 174 2.28 32.74 10.22
C ALA A 174 1.96 33.98 9.38
N ILE A 175 2.17 33.89 8.07
CA ILE A 175 1.85 34.93 7.09
C ILE A 175 0.50 34.57 6.46
N LYS A 176 -0.52 35.39 6.72
CA LYS A 176 -1.82 35.24 6.07
C LYS A 176 -1.76 35.69 4.61
N SER A 177 -2.55 35.06 3.75
CA SER A 177 -2.58 35.33 2.30
C SER A 177 -2.95 36.78 1.94
N HIS A 178 -3.66 37.50 2.81
CA HIS A 178 -4.21 38.83 2.52
C HIS A 178 -3.53 40.01 3.26
N GLU A 179 -2.57 39.77 4.16
CA GLU A 179 -1.93 40.85 4.91
C GLU A 179 -0.67 41.40 4.21
N HIS A 180 -0.55 42.73 4.14
CA HIS A 180 0.65 43.41 3.67
C HIS A 180 1.80 43.17 4.65
N TYR A 181 2.89 42.56 4.17
CA TYR A 181 4.11 42.43 4.96
C TYR A 181 4.84 43.77 4.91
N HIS A 182 4.74 44.56 5.97
CA HIS A 182 5.67 45.66 6.18
C HIS A 182 6.99 45.06 6.68
N SER A 183 8.04 45.24 5.89
CA SER A 183 9.42 44.80 6.11
C SER A 183 10.09 45.48 7.31
N SER A 184 9.52 45.30 8.51
CA SER A 184 9.94 46.01 9.72
C SER A 184 10.22 45.07 10.90
N SER A 185 10.45 43.78 10.65
CA SER A 185 11.04 42.91 11.67
C SER A 185 12.56 42.88 11.44
N PRO A 186 13.39 43.13 12.47
CA PRO A 186 14.83 43.07 12.32
C PRO A 186 15.21 41.66 11.89
N PHE A 187 15.71 41.56 10.65
CA PHE A 187 16.25 40.36 10.03
C PHE A 187 17.37 39.81 10.94
N LEU A 188 17.00 38.94 11.88
CA LEU A 188 17.96 38.10 12.59
C LEU A 188 18.77 37.35 11.52
N PRO A 189 20.07 37.11 11.72
CA PRO A 189 20.85 36.30 10.79
C PRO A 189 20.23 34.89 10.71
N TRP A 190 19.47 34.62 9.65
CA TRP A 190 18.78 33.35 9.41
C TRP A 190 19.76 32.25 8.99
N PHE A 191 21.03 32.59 8.75
CA PHE A 191 22.02 31.71 8.16
C PHE A 191 22.67 30.69 9.10
N LEU A 192 22.49 30.80 10.41
CA LEU A 192 23.14 29.85 11.33
C LEU A 192 22.27 28.63 11.67
N VAL A 193 21.04 28.51 11.17
CA VAL A 193 20.17 27.41 11.60
C VAL A 193 19.15 27.03 10.52
N PRO A 194 18.70 25.76 10.44
CA PRO A 194 17.61 25.36 9.56
C PRO A 194 16.35 26.23 9.67
N VAL A 195 15.78 26.54 8.51
CA VAL A 195 14.51 27.26 8.35
C VAL A 195 13.53 26.33 7.63
N GLU A 196 12.30 26.28 8.12
CA GLU A 196 11.23 25.46 7.58
C GLU A 196 10.06 26.36 7.20
N ILE A 197 9.58 26.24 5.97
CA ILE A 197 8.41 26.97 5.46
C ILE A 197 7.32 25.95 5.17
N SER A 198 6.19 26.01 5.88
CA SER A 198 5.07 25.09 5.71
C SER A 198 3.78 25.81 5.34
N PHE A 199 3.04 25.27 4.38
CA PHE A 199 1.76 25.83 3.94
C PHE A 199 0.85 24.74 3.36
N LYS A 200 -0.46 24.95 3.49
CA LYS A 200 -1.47 24.01 2.99
C LYS A 200 -2.19 24.58 1.78
N LEU A 201 -2.34 23.76 0.74
CA LEU A 201 -3.09 24.07 -0.47
C LEU A 201 -4.17 23.00 -0.69
N LYS A 202 -5.29 23.40 -1.28
CA LYS A 202 -6.31 22.47 -1.78
C LYS A 202 -6.25 22.44 -3.29
N GLY A 203 -6.33 21.25 -3.88
CA GLY A 203 -6.43 21.07 -5.32
C GLY A 203 -7.58 20.16 -5.66
N ILE A 204 -8.09 20.30 -6.88
CA ILE A 204 -9.15 19.43 -7.41
C ILE A 204 -8.60 18.68 -8.62
N ALA A 205 -8.59 17.36 -8.58
CA ALA A 205 -8.17 16.54 -9.71
C ALA A 205 -9.29 16.46 -10.74
N LEU A 206 -9.25 17.28 -11.80
CA LEU A 206 -10.25 17.22 -12.87
C LEU A 206 -10.09 16.00 -13.79
N GLN A 207 -8.93 15.35 -13.79
CA GLN A 207 -8.62 14.21 -14.66
C GLN A 207 -9.54 12.99 -14.40
N THR A 208 -10.03 12.83 -13.17
CA THR A 208 -10.95 11.77 -12.75
C THR A 208 -12.36 11.92 -13.36
N ILE A 209 -12.73 13.12 -13.81
CA ILE A 209 -14.00 13.35 -14.53
C ILE A 209 -14.06 12.54 -15.83
N HIS A 210 -12.93 12.41 -16.51
CA HIS A 210 -12.86 11.63 -17.75
C HIS A 210 -13.09 10.12 -17.49
N ALA A 211 -12.71 9.64 -16.32
CA ALA A 211 -12.95 8.27 -15.85
C ALA A 211 -14.38 8.03 -15.35
N ARG A 212 -15.28 9.05 -15.40
CA ARG A 212 -16.64 8.99 -14.84
C ARG A 212 -16.68 8.62 -13.36
N GLU A 213 -15.63 8.99 -12.63
CA GLU A 213 -15.54 8.90 -11.17
C GLU A 213 -15.80 10.29 -10.56
N LEU A 214 -16.19 10.34 -9.29
CA LEU A 214 -16.29 11.63 -8.60
C LEU A 214 -14.89 12.23 -8.47
N PRO A 215 -14.71 13.54 -8.70
CA PRO A 215 -13.41 14.13 -8.47
C PRO A 215 -13.08 14.16 -6.97
N ASP A 216 -11.88 13.74 -6.63
CA ASP A 216 -11.37 13.84 -5.27
C ASP A 216 -10.81 15.24 -5.01
N CYS A 217 -11.07 15.77 -3.82
CA CYS A 217 -10.43 16.99 -3.33
C CYS A 217 -9.14 16.60 -2.61
N TYR A 218 -8.03 17.19 -2.99
CA TYR A 218 -6.72 16.92 -2.39
C TYR A 218 -6.33 18.09 -1.50
N ALA A 219 -5.82 17.78 -0.31
CA ALA A 219 -5.14 18.73 0.55
C ALA A 219 -3.63 18.43 0.52
N PHE A 220 -2.87 19.35 -0.04
CA PHE A 220 -1.42 19.31 -0.11
C PHE A 220 -0.82 20.04 1.08
N GLN A 221 -0.06 19.32 1.90
CA GLN A 221 0.75 19.87 2.99
C GLN A 221 2.18 20.00 2.48
N ASN A 222 2.56 21.21 2.10
CA ASN A 222 3.86 21.48 1.50
C ASN A 222 4.82 22.02 2.55
N THR A 223 6.04 21.48 2.56
CA THR A 223 7.10 21.85 3.49
C THR A 223 8.39 22.07 2.71
N ILE A 224 8.98 23.27 2.87
CA ILE A 224 10.25 23.64 2.27
C ILE A 224 11.28 23.78 3.39
N THR A 225 12.31 22.94 3.36
CA THR A 225 13.34 22.90 4.40
C THR A 225 14.65 23.42 3.87
N PHE A 226 15.12 24.55 4.41
CA PHE A 226 16.45 25.09 4.18
C PHE A 226 17.39 24.51 5.24
N ASN A 227 18.11 23.46 4.88
CA ASN A 227 19.00 22.76 5.79
C ASN A 227 20.42 23.33 5.74
N ASN A 228 20.83 23.96 6.84
CA ASN A 228 22.22 24.38 7.07
C ASN A 228 22.87 23.72 8.29
N ARG A 229 22.43 22.51 8.68
CA ARG A 229 22.97 21.82 9.87
C ARG A 229 24.49 21.58 9.82
N ALA A 230 25.03 21.35 8.63
CA ALA A 230 26.46 21.06 8.44
C ALA A 230 27.36 22.32 8.42
N HIS A 231 26.78 23.52 8.33
CA HIS A 231 27.50 24.80 8.27
C HIS A 231 28.65 24.84 7.23
N SER A 232 28.56 24.04 6.16
CA SER A 232 29.64 23.84 5.20
C SER A 232 29.73 24.93 4.12
N GLY A 233 29.04 26.06 4.29
CA GLY A 233 28.88 27.09 3.26
C GLY A 233 27.94 26.70 2.11
N LYS A 234 27.22 25.57 2.24
CA LYS A 234 26.21 25.09 1.29
C LYS A 234 24.91 24.80 2.05
N ILE A 235 23.83 25.47 1.66
CA ILE A 235 22.49 25.24 2.18
C ILE A 235 21.77 24.31 1.20
N LYS A 236 21.26 23.18 1.69
CA LYS A 236 20.46 22.23 0.91
C LYS A 236 18.98 22.54 1.10
N ILE A 237 18.22 22.66 0.00
CA ILE A 237 16.79 22.90 0.04
C ILE A 237 16.05 21.61 -0.30
N TYR A 238 15.15 21.21 0.58
CA TYR A 238 14.24 20.08 0.39
C TYR A 238 12.83 20.60 0.19
N PHE A 239 12.08 19.96 -0.69
CA PHE A 239 10.65 20.22 -0.90
C PHE A 239 9.88 18.92 -0.75
N ASP A 240 9.09 18.84 0.30
CA ASP A 240 8.25 17.70 0.62
C ASP A 240 6.79 18.10 0.50
N SER A 241 5.97 17.26 -0.14
CA SER A 241 4.53 17.47 -0.30
C SER A 241 3.78 16.22 0.10
N ASP A 242 3.13 16.29 1.26
CA ASP A 242 2.21 15.25 1.71
C ASP A 242 0.80 15.54 1.22
N THR A 243 0.10 14.49 0.81
CA THR A 243 -1.23 14.61 0.19
C THR A 243 -2.26 13.84 0.99
N ASP A 244 -3.26 14.55 1.46
CA ASP A 244 -4.45 13.96 2.08
C ASP A 244 -5.62 14.02 1.10
N ILE A 245 -6.27 12.88 0.91
CA ILE A 245 -7.51 12.79 0.11
C ILE A 245 -8.67 13.18 1.01
N GLN A 246 -9.46 14.16 0.58
CA GLN A 246 -10.64 14.65 1.28
C GLN A 246 -11.86 14.59 0.35
N GLU A 247 -13.03 14.30 0.91
CA GLU A 247 -14.27 14.41 0.15
C GLU A 247 -14.61 15.89 -0.07
N CYS A 248 -14.95 16.23 -1.32
CA CYS A 248 -15.39 17.57 -1.65
C CYS A 248 -16.75 17.87 -1.01
N LYS A 249 -16.83 18.93 -0.21
CA LYS A 249 -18.07 19.37 0.43
C LYS A 249 -19.02 19.98 -0.62
N ASP A 250 -20.29 19.61 -0.57
CA ASP A 250 -21.41 20.18 -1.35
C ASP A 250 -21.30 20.07 -2.88
N TRP A 251 -21.04 18.87 -3.40
CA TRP A 251 -21.10 18.61 -4.85
C TRP A 251 -22.43 17.97 -5.28
N HIS A 252 -23.25 18.76 -5.96
CA HIS A 252 -24.55 18.33 -6.46
C HIS A 252 -24.45 17.85 -7.92
N ILE A 253 -24.08 16.59 -8.13
CA ILE A 253 -24.14 15.95 -9.46
C ILE A 253 -25.03 14.71 -9.38
N VAL A 254 -26.26 14.87 -9.86
CA VAL A 254 -27.37 13.90 -9.81
C VAL A 254 -27.15 12.63 -10.66
N ILE A 255 -26.10 12.57 -11.47
CA ILE A 255 -25.98 11.58 -12.57
C ILE A 255 -24.98 10.43 -12.26
N LEU A 256 -24.09 10.54 -11.26
CA LEU A 256 -22.87 9.73 -11.19
C LEU A 256 -22.72 8.81 -9.95
N GLN A 257 -23.78 8.56 -9.17
CA GLN A 257 -23.69 7.68 -7.99
C GLN A 257 -23.66 6.16 -8.36
N LYS A 258 -23.89 5.81 -9.62
CA LYS A 258 -24.03 4.40 -10.03
C LYS A 258 -22.70 3.63 -10.08
N ASN A 259 -21.57 4.27 -10.38
CA ASN A 259 -20.30 3.55 -10.62
C ASN A 259 -19.71 2.93 -9.33
N THR A 260 -19.76 3.66 -8.21
CA THR A 260 -19.30 3.18 -6.90
C THR A 260 -20.04 1.92 -6.45
N GLN A 261 -21.35 1.83 -6.72
CA GLN A 261 -22.14 0.64 -6.40
C GLN A 261 -21.73 -0.59 -7.21
N TYR A 262 -21.31 -0.42 -8.46
CA TYR A 262 -20.84 -1.53 -9.29
C TYR A 262 -19.48 -2.07 -8.83
N ILE A 263 -18.53 -1.20 -8.48
CA ILE A 263 -17.22 -1.61 -7.97
C ILE A 263 -17.39 -2.38 -6.65
N LEU A 264 -18.17 -1.84 -5.71
CA LEU A 264 -18.44 -2.51 -4.43
C LEU A 264 -19.14 -3.86 -4.62
N ALA A 265 -20.11 -3.95 -5.54
CA ALA A 265 -20.77 -5.21 -5.86
C ALA A 265 -19.82 -6.24 -6.49
N PHE A 266 -18.91 -5.78 -7.37
CA PHE A 266 -17.89 -6.62 -7.98
C PHE A 266 -16.91 -7.17 -6.94
N ASP A 267 -16.40 -6.33 -6.03
CA ASP A 267 -15.57 -6.76 -4.91
C ASP A 267 -16.27 -7.81 -4.05
N GLY A 268 -17.56 -7.61 -3.77
CA GLY A 268 -18.40 -8.60 -3.08
C GLY A 268 -18.46 -9.95 -3.81
N PHE A 269 -18.56 -9.93 -5.15
CA PHE A 269 -18.55 -11.16 -5.95
C PHE A 269 -17.18 -11.85 -5.92
N VAL A 270 -16.08 -11.11 -5.99
CA VAL A 270 -14.72 -11.66 -5.89
C VAL A 270 -14.54 -12.34 -4.53
N ILE A 271 -14.97 -11.68 -3.44
CA ILE A 271 -14.92 -12.23 -2.08
C ILE A 271 -15.70 -13.55 -2.00
N LEU A 272 -16.94 -13.57 -2.51
CA LEU A 272 -17.78 -14.77 -2.53
C LEU A 272 -17.13 -15.94 -3.30
N SER A 273 -16.57 -15.66 -4.47
CA SER A 273 -15.86 -16.65 -5.30
C SER A 273 -14.61 -17.21 -4.59
N CYS A 274 -13.85 -16.34 -3.91
CA CYS A 274 -12.71 -16.73 -3.09
C CYS A 274 -13.13 -17.61 -1.90
N PHE A 275 -14.19 -17.26 -1.18
CA PHE A 275 -14.72 -18.07 -0.07
C PHE A 275 -15.21 -19.44 -0.54
N ALA A 276 -15.96 -19.51 -1.65
CA ALA A 276 -16.41 -20.77 -2.22
C ALA A 276 -15.22 -21.66 -2.64
N SER A 277 -14.19 -21.06 -3.24
CA SER A 277 -12.93 -21.74 -3.56
C SER A 277 -12.26 -22.32 -2.32
N LEU A 278 -12.16 -21.52 -1.25
CA LEU A 278 -11.54 -21.92 0.01
C LEU A 278 -12.28 -23.10 0.66
N ILE A 279 -13.61 -23.08 0.68
CA ILE A 279 -14.43 -24.20 1.21
C ILE A 279 -14.21 -25.47 0.38
N LEU A 280 -14.20 -25.39 -0.95
CA LEU A 280 -13.99 -26.57 -1.81
C LEU A 280 -12.56 -27.13 -1.70
N CYS A 281 -11.57 -26.25 -1.58
CA CYS A 281 -10.17 -26.63 -1.37
C CYS A 281 -9.99 -27.30 0.00
N THR A 282 -10.51 -26.71 1.08
CA THR A 282 -10.42 -27.29 2.43
C THR A 282 -11.11 -28.65 2.50
N ARG A 283 -12.31 -28.82 1.94
CA ARG A 283 -12.96 -30.15 1.83
C ARG A 283 -12.11 -31.18 1.09
N SER A 284 -11.42 -30.76 0.04
CA SER A 284 -10.56 -31.65 -0.75
C SER A 284 -9.29 -32.04 0.02
N ILE A 285 -8.73 -31.13 0.82
CA ILE A 285 -7.59 -31.40 1.73
C ILE A 285 -8.01 -32.33 2.88
N VAL A 286 -9.17 -32.10 3.50
CA VAL A 286 -9.69 -32.97 4.57
C VAL A 286 -9.92 -34.39 4.06
N LEU A 287 -10.49 -34.55 2.86
CA LEU A 287 -10.63 -35.85 2.23
C LEU A 287 -9.27 -36.52 1.98
N ALA A 288 -8.28 -35.76 1.51
CA ALA A 288 -6.90 -36.23 1.34
C ALA A 288 -6.32 -36.78 2.65
N MET A 289 -6.43 -36.00 3.73
CA MET A 289 -5.93 -36.37 5.06
C MET A 289 -6.66 -37.61 5.60
N LYS A 290 -7.97 -37.74 5.36
CA LYS A 290 -8.73 -38.93 5.74
C LYS A 290 -8.26 -40.17 4.99
N LEU A 291 -8.10 -40.08 3.66
CA LEU A 291 -7.60 -41.18 2.83
C LEU A 291 -6.17 -41.58 3.23
N GLN A 292 -5.31 -40.61 3.51
CA GLN A 292 -3.95 -40.86 4.02
C GLN A 292 -3.99 -41.64 5.34
N LYS A 293 -4.80 -41.22 6.31
CA LYS A 293 -4.93 -41.92 7.61
C LYS A 293 -5.45 -43.35 7.45
N VAL A 294 -6.51 -43.56 6.67
CA VAL A 294 -7.07 -44.90 6.45
C VAL A 294 -6.07 -45.81 5.73
N SER A 295 -5.37 -45.29 4.71
CA SER A 295 -4.34 -46.05 4.01
C SER A 295 -3.16 -46.42 4.92
N SER A 296 -2.71 -45.51 5.79
CA SER A 296 -1.63 -45.80 6.74
C SER A 296 -2.04 -46.86 7.77
N VAL A 297 -3.25 -46.78 8.32
CA VAL A 297 -3.76 -47.79 9.27
C VAL A 297 -3.92 -49.15 8.59
N ALA A 298 -4.51 -49.19 7.40
CA ALA A 298 -4.64 -50.43 6.63
C ALA A 298 -3.27 -51.07 6.34
N PHE A 299 -2.27 -50.27 5.95
CA PHE A 299 -0.91 -50.75 5.70
C PHE A 299 -0.25 -51.35 6.95
N VAL A 300 -0.39 -50.71 8.12
CA VAL A 300 0.15 -51.24 9.38
C VAL A 300 -0.56 -52.53 9.80
N THR A 301 -1.90 -52.59 9.70
CA THR A 301 -2.68 -53.77 10.07
C THR A 301 -2.38 -54.96 9.18
N ILE A 302 -2.25 -54.76 7.86
CA ILE A 302 -1.88 -55.83 6.91
C ILE A 302 -0.47 -56.34 7.20
N ASN A 303 0.51 -55.45 7.41
CA ASN A 303 1.87 -55.86 7.78
C ASN A 303 1.92 -56.62 9.12
N ALA A 304 1.13 -56.19 10.11
CA ALA A 304 1.03 -56.87 11.39
C ALA A 304 0.42 -58.29 11.24
N LEU A 305 -0.65 -58.45 10.46
CA LEU A 305 -1.27 -59.74 10.17
C LEU A 305 -0.34 -60.68 9.38
N MET A 306 0.41 -60.15 8.42
CA MET A 306 1.36 -60.93 7.60
C MET A 306 2.63 -61.35 8.38
N SER A 307 2.90 -60.70 9.52
CA SER A 307 4.02 -61.01 10.42
C SER A 307 3.71 -62.07 11.48
N ILE A 308 2.46 -62.55 11.56
CA ILE A 308 2.07 -63.64 12.46
C ILE A 308 2.55 -64.98 11.85
N PRO A 309 3.50 -65.70 12.46
CA PRO A 309 3.93 -66.99 11.94
C PRO A 309 2.78 -68.01 12.04
N PRO A 310 2.64 -68.93 11.07
CA PRO A 310 1.54 -69.91 11.02
C PRO A 310 1.55 -70.93 12.17
N SER A 311 2.48 -70.81 13.13
CA SER A 311 2.59 -71.66 14.32
C SER A 311 1.81 -71.16 15.53
N GLN A 312 1.04 -70.06 15.41
CA GLN A 312 0.25 -69.45 16.51
C GLN A 312 -1.19 -69.10 16.09
N LEU A 313 -1.72 -69.73 15.04
CA LEU A 313 -3.13 -69.63 14.63
C LEU A 313 -3.85 -70.96 14.84
#